data_AF-A0A2E8X4Q1-F1
#
_entry.id   AF-A0A2E8X4Q1-F1
#
_cell.length_a   1.000
_cell.length_b   1.000
_cell.length_c   1.000
_cell.angle_alpha   90.00
_cell.angle_beta   90.00
_cell.angle_gamma   90.00
#
_symmetry.space_group_name_H-M   'P 1'
#
loop_
_entity.id
_entity.type
_entity.pdbx_description
1 polymer ?
#
loop_
_entity_poly.entity_id
_entity_poly.type
_entity_poly.pdbx_seq_one_letter_code
_entity_poly.pdbx_strand_id
1 'polypeptide(L)'
;MSQDLSGDAHTGHPTAGQYFRIAVILCVITAVEVGIFYLEFLGHWMIPILFALSTGKFALVAMYYMHLKFDHKLFTYMFVAGFVLAAFVIGFLLILFGVYT
;
A
#
# COMPACT_ATOMS: atom_id res chain seq x y z
N MET A 1 26.68 18.23 44.52
CA MET A 1 25.60 17.39 45.08
C MET A 1 24.30 18.13 44.80
N SER A 2 23.51 17.83 43.77
CA SER A 2 23.28 16.63 42.96
C SER A 2 22.77 17.08 41.58
N GLN A 3 23.27 16.39 40.56
CA GLN A 3 22.79 16.24 39.18
C GLN A 3 21.53 17.01 38.76
N ASP A 4 21.69 17.75 37.66
CA ASP A 4 20.71 17.85 36.58
C ASP A 4 19.91 16.55 36.42
N LEU A 5 18.62 16.61 36.70
CA LEU A 5 17.64 15.77 36.02
C LEU A 5 16.64 16.69 35.35
N SER A 6 17.10 17.24 34.24
CA SER A 6 16.29 17.63 33.09
C SER A 6 15.21 16.58 32.86
N GLY A 7 14.04 16.81 33.44
CA GLY A 7 12.78 16.27 32.97
C GLY A 7 12.21 17.17 31.88
N ASP A 8 13.08 17.66 30.98
CA ASP A 8 12.67 18.20 29.70
C ASP A 8 12.09 16.99 28.95
N ALA A 9 10.79 16.79 29.12
CA ALA A 9 10.00 15.85 28.32
C ALA A 9 9.97 16.41 26.90
N HIS A 10 11.11 16.24 26.21
CA HIS A 10 11.34 16.59 24.84
C HIS A 10 10.20 16.02 23.98
N THR A 11 9.30 16.92 23.58
CA THR A 11 8.99 17.18 22.17
C THR A 11 8.83 15.94 21.28
N GLY A 12 7.57 15.58 21.01
CA GLY A 12 7.10 15.45 19.63
C GLY A 12 7.80 14.47 18.71
N HIS A 13 7.64 13.16 18.94
CA HIS A 13 7.78 12.15 17.87
C HIS A 13 6.42 11.53 17.44
N PRO A 14 5.44 12.32 16.93
CA PRO A 14 4.14 11.83 16.47
C PRO A 14 4.21 11.23 15.05
N THR A 15 5.13 10.29 14.82
CA THR A 15 5.28 9.63 13.52
C THR A 15 4.92 8.15 13.63
N ALA A 16 5.48 7.42 14.61
CA ALA A 16 5.35 5.95 14.70
C ALA A 16 3.91 5.43 14.91
N GLY A 17 3.08 6.12 15.69
CA GLY A 17 1.73 5.67 16.03
C GLY A 17 0.77 5.62 14.84
N GLN A 18 0.99 6.48 13.84
CA GLN A 18 0.13 6.54 12.66
C GLN A 18 0.37 5.33 11.74
N TYR A 19 1.63 4.95 11.52
CA TYR A 19 2.02 3.75 10.76
C TYR A 19 1.46 2.47 11.37
N PHE A 20 1.51 2.35 12.69
CA PHE A 20 1.00 1.18 13.40
C PHE A 20 -0.50 0.99 13.16
N ARG A 21 -1.29 2.07 13.21
CA ARG A 21 -2.73 2.04 12.95
C ARG A 21 -3.05 1.60 11.51
N ILE A 22 -2.20 1.96 10.55
CA ILE A 22 -2.35 1.61 9.14
C ILE A 22 -1.94 0.15 8.89
N ALA A 23 -0.89 -0.32 9.56
CA ALA A 23 -0.50 -1.73 9.55
C ALA A 23 -1.62 -2.64 10.10
N VAL A 24 -2.30 -2.21 11.17
CA VAL A 24 -3.46 -2.93 11.72
C VAL A 24 -4.60 -2.99 10.70
N ILE A 25 -4.90 -1.90 10.00
CA ILE A 25 -5.92 -1.88 8.94
C ILE A 25 -5.55 -2.86 7.81
N LEU A 26 -4.30 -2.86 7.35
CA LEU A 26 -3.80 -3.82 6.35
C LEU A 26 -3.94 -5.28 6.81
N CYS A 27 -3.64 -5.54 8.07
CA CYS A 27 -3.77 -6.85 8.67
C CYS A 27 -5.24 -7.30 8.69
N VAL A 28 -6.16 -6.42 9.09
CA VAL A 28 -7.61 -6.70 9.07
C VAL A 28 -8.11 -6.94 7.64
N ILE A 29 -7.73 -6.11 6.67
CA ILE A 29 -8.08 -6.31 5.25
C ILE A 29 -7.58 -7.68 4.77
N THR A 30 -6.39 -8.10 5.20
CA THR A 30 -5.82 -9.40 4.84
C THR A 30 -6.56 -10.56 5.50
N ALA A 31 -6.92 -10.45 6.78
CA ALA A 31 -7.71 -11.46 7.46
C ALA A 31 -9.11 -11.62 6.82
N VAL A 32 -9.73 -10.50 6.44
CA VAL A 32 -11.02 -10.50 5.72
C VAL A 32 -10.87 -11.13 4.34
N GLU A 33 -9.79 -10.83 3.61
CA GLU A 33 -9.52 -11.47 2.32
C GLU A 33 -9.42 -12.99 2.45
N VAL A 34 -8.61 -13.49 3.39
CA VAL A 34 -8.43 -14.92 3.63
C VAL A 34 -9.74 -15.57 4.09
N GLY A 35 -10.53 -14.88 4.92
CA GLY A 35 -11.86 -15.35 5.34
C GLY A 35 -12.86 -15.46 4.20
N ILE A 36 -12.90 -14.45 3.30
CA ILE A 36 -13.72 -14.49 2.08
C ILE A 36 -13.21 -15.58 1.13
N PHE A 37 -11.90 -15.75 1.01
CA PHE A 37 -11.29 -16.78 0.16
C PHE A 37 -11.63 -18.19 0.64
N TYR A 38 -11.68 -18.40 1.96
CA TYR A 38 -12.08 -19.68 2.56
C TYR A 38 -13.58 -19.98 2.40
N LEU A 39 -14.41 -18.95 2.30
CA LEU A 39 -15.82 -19.05 2.02
C LEU A 39 -16.02 -19.02 0.49
N GLU A 40 -15.61 -20.10 -0.19
CA GLU A 40 -15.62 -20.31 -1.66
C GLU A 40 -17.00 -20.21 -2.35
N PHE A 41 -17.98 -19.52 -1.77
CA PHE A 41 -19.33 -19.37 -2.32
C PHE A 41 -19.38 -18.50 -3.59
N LEU A 42 -18.33 -17.75 -3.92
CA LEU A 42 -18.26 -16.81 -5.06
C LEU A 42 -17.24 -17.26 -6.13
N GLY A 43 -17.43 -18.45 -6.70
CA GLY A 43 -16.49 -19.05 -7.66
C GLY A 43 -16.04 -18.18 -8.85
N HIS A 44 -16.89 -17.30 -9.39
CA HIS A 44 -16.51 -16.42 -10.52
C HIS A 44 -16.02 -15.03 -10.10
N TRP A 45 -16.49 -14.52 -8.95
CA TRP A 45 -16.17 -13.16 -8.48
C TRP A 45 -14.92 -13.10 -7.59
N MET A 46 -14.35 -14.26 -7.26
CA MET A 46 -13.13 -14.38 -6.46
C MET A 46 -11.96 -13.60 -7.09
N ILE A 47 -11.67 -13.82 -8.38
CA ILE A 47 -10.54 -13.19 -9.08
C ILE A 47 -10.58 -11.64 -9.05
N PRO A 48 -11.67 -10.95 -9.45
CA PRO A 48 -11.68 -9.49 -9.41
C PRO A 48 -11.59 -8.94 -7.98
N ILE A 49 -12.13 -9.62 -6.98
CA ILE A 49 -12.09 -9.16 -5.58
C ILE A 49 -10.69 -9.26 -5.00
N LEU A 50 -9.98 -10.36 -5.27
CA LEU A 50 -8.57 -10.54 -4.89
C LEU A 50 -7.67 -9.53 -5.57
N PHE A 51 -7.91 -9.27 -6.87
CA PHE A 51 -7.15 -8.27 -7.60
C PHE A 51 -7.35 -6.87 -7.03
N ALA A 52 -8.59 -6.52 -6.68
CA ALA A 52 -8.93 -5.25 -6.04
C ALA A 52 -8.33 -5.14 -4.63
N LEU A 53 -8.45 -6.18 -3.80
CA LEU A 53 -7.86 -6.19 -2.46
C LEU A 53 -6.33 -6.12 -2.51
N SER A 54 -5.68 -6.87 -3.40
CA SER A 54 -4.23 -6.84 -3.60
C SER A 54 -3.75 -5.46 -4.05
N THR A 55 -4.40 -4.87 -5.05
CA THR A 55 -4.09 -3.51 -5.53
C THR A 55 -4.33 -2.47 -4.43
N GLY A 56 -5.42 -2.60 -3.67
CA GLY A 56 -5.74 -1.71 -2.54
C GLY A 56 -4.69 -1.77 -1.43
N LYS A 57 -4.25 -2.97 -1.05
CA LYS A 57 -3.17 -3.15 -0.06
C LYS A 57 -1.86 -2.56 -0.56
N PHE A 58 -1.50 -2.81 -1.82
CA PHE A 58 -0.31 -2.27 -2.43
C PHE A 58 -0.32 -0.73 -2.43
N ALA A 59 -1.43 -0.11 -2.84
CA ALA A 59 -1.59 1.34 -2.83
C ALA A 59 -1.50 1.93 -1.42
N LEU A 60 -2.10 1.25 -0.44
CA LEU A 60 -2.10 1.69 0.96
C LEU A 60 -0.71 1.56 1.59
N VAL A 61 0.05 0.49 1.29
CA VAL A 61 1.46 0.35 1.68
C VAL A 61 2.33 1.41 1.00
N ALA A 62 2.16 1.66 -0.30
CA ALA A 62 2.95 2.66 -1.03
C ALA A 62 2.68 4.09 -0.53
N MET A 63 1.42 4.45 -0.28
CA MET A 63 1.05 5.80 0.15
C MET A 63 1.46 6.08 1.60
N TYR A 64 1.29 5.09 2.49
CA TYR A 64 1.51 5.30 3.92
C TYR A 64 2.83 4.73 4.43
N TYR A 65 3.22 3.51 4.05
CA TYR A 65 4.43 2.86 4.59
C TYR A 65 5.72 3.30 3.89
N MET A 66 5.63 3.68 2.60
CA MET A 66 6.75 4.27 1.85
C MET A 66 6.90 5.79 2.04
N HIS A 67 6.20 6.39 3.02
CA HIS A 67 6.34 7.82 3.39
C HIS A 67 5.81 8.85 2.36
N LEU A 68 5.29 8.42 1.20
CA LEU A 68 4.85 9.27 0.08
C LEU A 68 3.80 10.35 0.42
N LYS A 69 2.89 10.08 1.37
CA LYS A 69 1.86 11.04 1.81
C LYS A 69 2.41 12.08 2.79
N PHE A 70 3.50 11.76 3.49
CA PHE A 70 4.18 12.66 4.42
C PHE A 70 5.35 13.40 3.76
N ASP A 71 5.80 12.95 2.59
CA ASP A 71 6.82 13.57 1.75
C ASP A 71 6.22 14.41 0.61
N HIS A 72 7.06 15.13 -0.15
CA HIS A 72 6.59 16.01 -1.23
C HIS A 72 5.88 15.19 -2.32
N LYS A 73 4.76 15.71 -2.86
CA LYS A 73 3.91 15.04 -3.89
C LYS A 73 4.68 14.53 -5.12
N LEU A 74 5.92 14.98 -5.31
CA LEU A 74 6.86 14.53 -6.33
C LEU A 74 7.12 13.00 -6.28
N PHE A 75 7.32 12.42 -5.09
CA PHE A 75 7.56 10.98 -4.95
C PHE A 75 6.33 10.15 -5.31
N THR A 76 5.13 10.65 -4.97
CA THR A 76 3.87 10.05 -5.40
C THR A 76 3.72 10.10 -6.92
N TYR A 77 4.08 11.23 -7.53
CA TYR A 77 3.98 11.39 -8.97
C TYR A 77 4.97 10.49 -9.72
N MET A 78 6.22 10.38 -9.27
CA MET A 78 7.21 9.49 -9.88
C MET A 78 6.81 8.01 -9.80
N PHE A 79 6.28 7.57 -8.65
CA PHE A 79 5.84 6.19 -8.48
C PHE A 79 4.65 5.85 -9.37
N VAL A 80 3.63 6.73 -9.38
CA VAL A 80 2.45 6.56 -10.23
C VAL A 80 2.82 6.65 -11.71
N ALA A 81 3.69 7.59 -12.10
CA ALA A 81 4.19 7.70 -13.46
C ALA A 81 4.95 6.43 -13.89
N GLY A 82 5.80 5.86 -13.02
CA GLY A 82 6.48 4.59 -13.27
C GLY A 82 5.52 3.41 -13.40
N PHE A 83 4.50 3.33 -12.55
CA PHE A 83 3.46 2.29 -12.62
C PHE A 83 2.64 2.40 -13.93
N VAL A 84 2.22 3.61 -14.29
CA VAL A 84 1.50 3.88 -15.55
C VAL A 84 2.38 3.54 -16.74
N LEU A 85 3.64 3.97 -16.74
CA LEU A 85 4.59 3.65 -17.80
C LEU A 85 4.79 2.14 -17.94
N ALA A 86 4.96 1.41 -16.82
CA ALA A 86 5.09 -0.04 -16.83
C ALA A 86 3.83 -0.71 -17.41
N ALA A 87 2.63 -0.28 -17.00
CA ALA A 87 1.36 -0.79 -17.53
C ALA A 87 1.25 -0.55 -19.04
N PHE A 88 1.65 0.64 -19.52
CA PHE A 88 1.71 0.94 -20.95
C PHE A 88 2.71 0.03 -21.68
N VAL A 89 3.94 -0.07 -21.20
CA VAL A 89 4.98 -0.91 -21.82
C VAL A 89 4.51 -2.37 -21.93
N ILE A 90 3.93 -2.92 -20.86
CA ILE A 90 3.36 -4.27 -20.87
C ILE A 90 2.22 -4.36 -21.88
N GLY A 91 1.29 -3.40 -21.90
CA GLY A 91 0.20 -3.37 -22.86
C GLY A 91 0.68 -3.33 -24.32
N PHE A 92 1.62 -2.45 -24.63
CA PHE A 92 2.26 -2.36 -25.94
C PHE A 92 3.02 -3.64 -26.30
N LEU A 93 3.71 -4.26 -25.35
CA LEU A 93 4.41 -5.53 -25.55
C LEU A 93 3.42 -6.65 -25.90
N LEU A 94 2.29 -6.76 -25.19
CA LEU A 94 1.25 -7.77 -25.45
C LEU A 94 0.59 -7.58 -26.83
N ILE A 95 0.37 -6.33 -27.23
CA ILE A 95 -0.10 -5.99 -28.58
C ILE A 95 0.95 -6.38 -29.63
N LEU A 96 2.22 -6.06 -29.39
CA LEU A 96 3.33 -6.36 -30.30
C LEU A 96 3.57 -7.87 -30.47
N PHE A 97 3.46 -8.65 -29.39
CA PHE A 97 3.58 -10.11 -29.41
C PHE A 97 2.36 -10.82 -30.01
N GLY A 98 1.38 -10.09 -30.54
CA GLY A 98 0.32 -10.67 -31.35
C GLY A 98 -0.72 -11.42 -30.54
N VAL A 99 -0.93 -11.10 -29.25
CA VAL A 99 -2.06 -11.69 -28.49
C VAL A 99 -3.43 -11.35 -29.12
N TYR A 100 -3.45 -10.38 -30.04
CA TYR A 100 -4.61 -9.89 -30.79
C TYR A 100 -4.48 -10.04 -32.33
N THR A 101 -3.49 -10.79 -32.85
CA THR A 101 -3.33 -11.12 -34.29
C THR A 101 -3.49 -12.61 -34.53
#